data_AF-A0A5C7QHE0-F1
#
_entry.id   AF-A0A5C7QHE0-F1
#
_cell.length_a   1.000
_cell.length_b   1.000
_cell.length_c   1.000
_cell.angle_alpha   90.00
_cell.angle_beta   90.00
_cell.angle_gamma   90.00
#
_symmetry.space_group_name_H-M   'P 1'
#
loop_
_entity.id
_entity.type
_entity.pdbx_description
1 polymer ?
#
loop_
_entity_poly.entity_id
_entity_poly.type
_entity_poly.pdbx_seq_one_letter_code
_entity_poly.pdbx_strand_id
1 'polypeptide(L)'
;MGLLAVTYSATTADGQRVQWRDGKRLAWLLSVVYPLVPLVGVALHALTGKPAMLAAPLVIGYGLMPLLDALIGEDRNNPPEAVVPQLEADTYYRWLTWLSVPLYFLTLLVCAWWAGTQALPWWAFAILAYAAGANSGMGLTTGHELGHKHNAFEQWLAKLILAVPAYGHFTVEHGRGHHRWVSTPQDHASARMGESIYRFALRELPGGMRRAWALESQRLAALGFPPWNRRNTMLQSYAVSAVLQLGLIAAFGPAMIVFLAIHNAVAWWQLTSANYVEHYGLLRAKQANGEYEPPQPRHSWNTNHLVTNLALFHLQRHSDHHANPSRRYQSLRHFPDLPQLPSGYFGVFTMAYFPRWWFRVMDARLLALPHVQGDLGKVNVDPRARARLEAQYAPQRLGVR
;
A
#
# COMPACT_ATOMS: atom_id res chain seq x y z
N MET A 1 -28.81 -18.85 -3.01
CA MET A 1 -28.83 -17.71 -2.06
C MET A 1 -27.51 -17.47 -1.31
N GLY A 2 -26.40 -18.17 -1.62
CA GLY A 2 -25.11 -18.04 -0.89
C GLY A 2 -24.04 -17.12 -1.50
N LEU A 3 -24.32 -16.43 -2.62
CA LEU A 3 -23.36 -15.52 -3.26
C LEU A 3 -23.44 -14.08 -2.73
N LEU A 4 -24.62 -13.62 -2.30
CA LEU A 4 -24.87 -12.24 -1.91
C LEU A 4 -24.35 -11.90 -0.51
N ALA A 5 -24.43 -12.84 0.42
CA ALA A 5 -23.91 -12.74 1.78
C ALA A 5 -23.73 -14.14 2.35
N VAL A 6 -22.75 -14.31 3.24
CA VAL A 6 -22.50 -15.56 3.97
C VAL A 6 -22.58 -15.27 5.45
N THR A 7 -23.23 -16.17 6.20
CA THR A 7 -23.29 -16.12 7.66
C THR A 7 -22.38 -17.19 8.23
N TYR A 8 -21.44 -16.76 9.07
CA TYR A 8 -20.53 -17.61 9.82
C TYR A 8 -21.07 -17.78 11.24
N SER A 9 -20.89 -18.95 11.82
CA SER A 9 -21.36 -19.27 13.18
C SER A 9 -20.25 -19.96 13.95
N ALA A 10 -19.91 -19.44 15.12
CA ALA A 10 -18.91 -20.05 15.98
C ALA A 10 -19.34 -19.97 17.46
N THR A 11 -18.77 -20.83 18.28
CA THR A 11 -18.94 -20.78 19.74
C THR A 11 -17.72 -20.09 20.34
N THR A 12 -17.92 -19.08 21.17
CA THR A 12 -16.83 -18.39 21.88
C THR A 12 -16.25 -19.27 22.98
N ALA A 13 -15.11 -18.86 23.54
CA ALA A 13 -14.49 -19.55 24.67
C ALA A 13 -15.45 -19.69 25.89
N ASP A 14 -16.34 -18.72 26.07
CA ASP A 14 -17.34 -18.69 27.14
C ASP A 14 -18.62 -19.49 26.81
N GLY A 15 -18.60 -20.29 25.74
CA GLY A 15 -19.72 -21.14 25.34
C GLY A 15 -20.87 -20.42 24.61
N GLN A 16 -20.74 -19.11 24.35
CA GLN A 16 -21.79 -18.35 23.65
C GLN A 16 -21.71 -18.57 22.13
N ARG A 17 -22.86 -18.84 21.51
CA ARG A 17 -22.94 -18.94 20.06
C ARG A 17 -23.00 -17.54 19.44
N VAL A 18 -22.04 -17.22 18.60
CA VAL A 18 -21.97 -15.96 17.83
C VAL A 18 -22.25 -16.26 16.37
N GLN A 19 -23.11 -15.45 15.78
CA GLN A 19 -23.36 -15.43 14.33
C GLN A 19 -22.91 -14.09 13.77
N TRP A 20 -22.23 -14.12 12.64
CA TRP A 20 -21.79 -12.91 11.95
C TRP A 20 -22.00 -13.07 10.45
N ARG A 21 -22.52 -12.02 9.80
CA ARG A 21 -22.84 -12.00 8.38
C ARG A 21 -21.92 -11.05 7.66
N ASP A 22 -21.21 -11.53 6.63
CA ASP A 22 -20.53 -10.62 5.69
C ASP A 22 -21.56 -10.02 4.72
N GLY A 23 -22.04 -8.82 5.05
CA GLY A 23 -22.93 -8.04 4.18
C GLY A 23 -22.24 -7.42 2.96
N LYS A 24 -20.91 -7.46 2.89
CA LYS A 24 -20.10 -6.83 1.85
C LYS A 24 -19.48 -7.85 0.89
N ARG A 25 -19.83 -9.13 1.00
CA ARG A 25 -19.19 -10.22 0.26
C ARG A 25 -18.99 -9.88 -1.21
N LEU A 26 -20.05 -9.50 -1.93
CA LEU A 26 -19.95 -9.15 -3.35
C LEU A 26 -19.23 -7.83 -3.63
N ALA A 27 -19.27 -6.88 -2.69
CA ALA A 27 -18.63 -5.59 -2.88
C ALA A 27 -17.10 -5.73 -2.98
N TRP A 28 -16.53 -6.82 -2.46
CA TRP A 28 -15.12 -7.16 -2.64
C TRP A 28 -14.72 -7.47 -4.09
N LEU A 29 -15.68 -7.74 -4.99
CA LEU A 29 -15.38 -7.80 -6.43
C LEU A 29 -14.82 -6.48 -6.96
N LEU A 30 -15.03 -5.36 -6.25
CA LEU A 30 -14.40 -4.09 -6.59
C LEU A 30 -12.88 -4.24 -6.66
N SER A 31 -12.23 -4.98 -5.75
CA SER A 31 -10.77 -5.20 -5.80
C SER A 31 -10.31 -5.95 -7.06
N VAL A 32 -11.20 -6.70 -7.72
CA VAL A 32 -10.93 -7.47 -8.94
C VAL A 32 -11.22 -6.65 -10.19
N VAL A 33 -12.25 -5.81 -10.16
CA VAL A 33 -12.61 -4.94 -11.29
C VAL A 33 -11.71 -3.72 -11.37
N TYR A 34 -11.28 -3.17 -10.24
CA TYR A 34 -10.48 -1.96 -10.17
C TYR A 34 -9.16 -2.00 -10.96
N PRO A 35 -8.41 -3.14 -11.04
CA PRO A 35 -7.27 -3.30 -11.93
C PRO A 35 -7.56 -2.94 -13.39
N LEU A 36 -8.80 -3.01 -13.86
CA LEU A 36 -9.22 -2.74 -15.24
C LEU A 36 -9.59 -1.27 -15.49
N VAL A 37 -9.58 -0.40 -14.48
CA VAL A 37 -9.98 1.01 -14.62
C VAL A 37 -9.20 1.75 -15.72
N PRO A 38 -7.88 1.54 -15.94
CA PRO A 38 -7.19 2.16 -17.08
C PRO A 38 -7.81 1.84 -18.45
N LEU A 39 -8.41 0.65 -18.59
CA LEU A 39 -9.05 0.23 -19.84
C LEU A 39 -10.30 1.05 -20.16
N VAL A 40 -10.94 1.67 -19.17
CA VAL A 40 -12.03 2.63 -19.39
C VAL A 40 -11.51 3.82 -20.20
N GLY A 41 -10.33 4.35 -19.87
CA GLY A 41 -9.72 5.45 -20.62
C GLY A 41 -9.40 5.04 -22.06
N VAL A 42 -8.83 3.84 -22.24
CA VAL A 42 -8.55 3.27 -23.57
C VAL A 42 -9.83 3.10 -24.39
N ALA A 43 -10.88 2.53 -23.81
CA ALA A 43 -12.17 2.33 -24.49
C ALA A 43 -12.83 3.66 -24.87
N LEU A 44 -12.85 4.64 -23.96
CA LEU A 44 -13.38 5.98 -24.25
C LEU A 44 -12.58 6.69 -25.34
N HIS A 45 -11.25 6.55 -25.35
CA HIS A 45 -10.42 7.06 -26.43
C HIS A 45 -10.76 6.38 -27.76
N ALA A 46 -10.88 5.05 -27.78
CA ALA A 46 -11.23 4.28 -28.97
C ALA A 46 -12.59 4.70 -29.57
N LEU A 47 -13.58 4.94 -28.72
CA LEU A 47 -14.94 5.30 -29.15
C LEU A 47 -15.06 6.75 -29.62
N THR A 48 -14.26 7.67 -29.06
CA THR A 48 -14.44 9.11 -29.28
C THR A 48 -13.35 9.76 -30.12
N GLY A 49 -12.19 9.11 -30.26
CA GLY A 49 -10.97 9.67 -30.85
C GLY A 49 -10.35 10.84 -30.07
N LYS A 50 -10.86 11.17 -28.86
CA LYS A 50 -10.41 12.33 -28.07
C LYS A 50 -9.29 11.94 -27.09
N PRO A 51 -8.04 12.40 -27.26
CA PRO A 51 -6.91 11.97 -26.41
C PRO A 51 -7.11 12.26 -24.91
N ALA A 52 -7.91 13.27 -24.57
CA ALA A 52 -8.24 13.61 -23.18
C ALA A 52 -8.99 12.49 -22.43
N MET A 53 -9.66 11.57 -23.15
CA MET A 53 -10.36 10.44 -22.52
C MET A 53 -9.42 9.47 -21.80
N LEU A 54 -8.14 9.43 -22.17
CA LEU A 54 -7.13 8.61 -21.47
C LEU A 54 -6.90 9.07 -20.02
N ALA A 55 -7.35 10.28 -19.64
CA ALA A 55 -7.30 10.78 -18.26
C ALA A 55 -8.47 10.31 -17.38
N ALA A 56 -9.53 9.69 -17.95
CA ALA A 56 -10.69 9.22 -17.19
C ALA A 56 -10.34 8.31 -15.98
N PRO A 57 -9.38 7.38 -16.07
CA PRO A 57 -8.92 6.58 -14.93
C PRO A 57 -8.46 7.43 -13.73
N LEU A 58 -7.81 8.57 -13.99
CA LEU A 58 -7.30 9.47 -12.95
C LEU A 58 -8.44 10.24 -12.29
N VAL A 59 -9.44 10.65 -13.07
CA VAL A 59 -10.66 11.26 -12.54
C VAL A 59 -11.43 10.27 -11.67
N ILE A 60 -11.49 9.00 -12.08
CA ILE A 60 -12.10 7.93 -11.27
C ILE A 60 -11.31 7.78 -9.95
N GLY A 61 -10.00 7.55 -10.02
CA GLY A 61 -9.18 7.26 -8.85
C GLY A 61 -9.04 8.42 -7.87
N TYR A 62 -8.72 9.62 -8.34
CA TYR A 62 -8.44 10.79 -7.49
C TYR A 62 -9.62 11.77 -7.34
N GLY A 63 -10.70 11.59 -8.11
CA GLY A 63 -11.92 12.38 -7.99
C GLY A 63 -13.08 11.56 -7.42
N LEU A 64 -13.49 10.51 -8.14
CA LEU A 64 -14.66 9.71 -7.78
C LEU A 64 -14.45 8.89 -6.50
N MET A 65 -13.31 8.22 -6.31
CA MET A 65 -13.11 7.39 -5.12
C MET A 65 -13.12 8.21 -3.81
N PRO A 66 -12.39 9.34 -3.67
CA PRO A 66 -12.50 10.20 -2.48
C PRO A 66 -13.91 10.75 -2.27
N LEU A 67 -14.62 11.11 -3.35
CA LEU A 67 -16.01 11.57 -3.26
C LEU A 67 -16.91 10.47 -2.70
N LEU A 68 -16.79 9.24 -3.20
CA LEU A 68 -17.56 8.10 -2.71
C LEU A 68 -17.21 7.75 -1.26
N ASP A 69 -15.94 7.83 -0.88
CA ASP A 69 -15.51 7.66 0.52
C ASP A 69 -16.14 8.71 1.45
N ALA A 70 -16.27 9.96 0.99
CA ALA A 70 -16.90 11.04 1.75
C ALA A 70 -18.43 10.88 1.84
N LEU A 71 -19.08 10.40 0.77
CA LEU A 71 -20.53 10.21 0.72
C LEU A 71 -21.00 8.95 1.46
N ILE A 72 -20.25 7.85 1.38
CA ILE A 72 -20.60 6.56 1.98
C ILE A 72 -20.04 6.42 3.39
N GLY A 73 -18.85 6.94 3.64
CA GLY A 73 -18.22 6.96 4.95
C GLY A 73 -17.42 5.72 5.33
N GLU A 74 -17.25 5.51 6.63
CA GLU A 74 -16.42 4.46 7.21
C GLU A 74 -17.20 3.16 7.47
N ASP A 75 -16.53 2.02 7.35
CA ASP A 75 -17.07 0.72 7.78
C ASP A 75 -16.43 0.24 9.09
N ARG A 76 -17.14 0.38 10.21
CA ARG A 76 -16.66 -0.05 11.54
C ARG A 76 -16.89 -1.53 11.85
N ASN A 77 -17.38 -2.32 10.89
CA ASN A 77 -17.64 -3.74 11.12
C ASN A 77 -16.33 -4.53 11.29
N ASN A 78 -16.26 -5.27 12.39
CA ASN A 78 -15.20 -6.24 12.67
C ASN A 78 -15.83 -7.63 12.76
N PRO A 79 -15.28 -8.65 12.06
CA PRO A 79 -15.68 -10.03 12.31
C PRO A 79 -15.32 -10.41 13.76
N PRO A 80 -16.22 -11.04 14.52
CA PRO A 80 -15.91 -11.60 15.83
C PRO A 80 -14.74 -12.59 15.75
N GLU A 81 -13.86 -12.59 16.74
CA GLU A 81 -12.64 -13.41 16.69
C GLU A 81 -12.95 -14.91 16.52
N ALA A 82 -14.05 -15.38 17.12
CA ALA A 82 -14.50 -16.76 17.01
C ALA A 82 -14.84 -17.20 15.57
N VAL A 83 -15.26 -16.29 14.69
CA VAL A 83 -15.60 -16.61 13.28
C VAL A 83 -14.42 -16.46 12.32
N VAL A 84 -13.32 -15.80 12.74
CA VAL A 84 -12.16 -15.52 11.89
C VAL A 84 -11.58 -16.78 11.23
N PRO A 85 -11.40 -17.93 11.93
CA PRO A 85 -10.89 -19.14 11.29
C PRO A 85 -11.75 -19.62 10.10
N GLN A 86 -13.08 -19.51 10.20
CA GLN A 86 -13.99 -19.89 9.11
C GLN A 86 -13.92 -18.88 7.96
N LEU A 87 -13.84 -17.59 8.27
CA LEU A 87 -13.74 -16.51 7.29
C LEU A 87 -12.42 -16.57 6.50
N GLU A 88 -11.31 -16.96 7.14
CA GLU A 88 -10.01 -17.12 6.48
C GLU A 88 -9.90 -18.42 5.67
N ALA A 89 -10.68 -19.44 6.03
CA ALA A 89 -10.80 -20.69 5.28
C ALA A 89 -11.63 -20.53 4.00
N ASP A 90 -12.50 -19.50 3.94
CA ASP A 90 -13.35 -19.25 2.79
C ASP A 90 -12.51 -18.87 1.55
N THR A 91 -12.60 -19.72 0.53
CA THR A 91 -11.79 -19.60 -0.69
C THR A 91 -12.20 -18.41 -1.55
N TYR A 92 -13.42 -17.89 -1.41
CA TYR A 92 -13.89 -16.72 -2.14
C TYR A 92 -12.90 -15.56 -2.04
N TYR A 93 -12.48 -15.20 -0.82
CA TYR A 93 -11.58 -14.08 -0.60
C TYR A 93 -10.19 -14.31 -1.20
N ARG A 94 -9.75 -15.58 -1.27
CA ARG A 94 -8.48 -15.95 -1.91
C ARG A 94 -8.57 -15.79 -3.42
N TRP A 95 -9.67 -16.28 -4.02
CA TRP A 95 -9.93 -16.12 -5.44
C TRP A 95 -9.86 -14.66 -5.89
N LEU A 96 -10.39 -13.71 -5.10
CA LEU A 96 -10.31 -12.30 -5.45
C LEU A 96 -8.87 -11.80 -5.61
N THR A 97 -7.99 -12.14 -4.66
CA THR A 97 -6.57 -11.78 -4.77
C THR A 97 -5.90 -12.48 -5.95
N TRP A 98 -6.18 -13.77 -6.17
CA TRP A 98 -5.58 -14.55 -7.25
C TRP A 98 -6.02 -14.05 -8.63
N LEU A 99 -7.30 -13.74 -8.80
CA LEU A 99 -7.87 -13.22 -10.04
C LEU A 99 -7.37 -11.82 -10.37
N SER A 100 -7.06 -10.99 -9.36
CA SER A 100 -6.52 -9.65 -9.62
C SER A 100 -5.15 -9.66 -10.30
N VAL A 101 -4.30 -10.66 -10.02
CA VAL A 101 -2.93 -10.76 -10.55
C VAL A 101 -2.88 -10.72 -12.09
N PRO A 102 -3.55 -11.62 -12.84
CA PRO A 102 -3.52 -11.57 -14.30
C PRO A 102 -4.15 -10.29 -14.87
N LEU A 103 -5.07 -9.63 -14.17
CA LEU A 103 -5.71 -8.41 -14.65
C LEU A 103 -4.76 -7.20 -14.64
N TYR A 104 -3.79 -7.16 -13.73
CA TYR A 104 -2.73 -6.14 -13.78
C TYR A 104 -1.80 -6.34 -14.98
N PHE A 105 -1.45 -7.59 -15.32
CA PHE A 105 -0.71 -7.90 -16.55
C PHE A 105 -1.51 -7.47 -17.77
N LEU A 106 -2.78 -7.90 -17.87
CA LEU A 106 -3.67 -7.54 -18.97
C LEU A 106 -3.72 -6.02 -19.16
N THR A 107 -3.89 -5.28 -18.07
CA THR A 107 -4.03 -3.83 -18.12
C THR A 107 -2.76 -3.15 -18.61
N LEU A 108 -1.58 -3.55 -18.12
CA LEU A 108 -0.31 -3.04 -18.63
C LEU A 108 -0.14 -3.37 -20.12
N LEU A 109 -0.40 -4.62 -20.51
CA LEU A 109 -0.27 -5.07 -21.90
C LEU A 109 -1.17 -4.26 -22.85
N VAL A 110 -2.43 -4.03 -22.48
CA VAL A 110 -3.37 -3.25 -23.30
C VAL A 110 -2.98 -1.77 -23.34
N CYS A 111 -2.56 -1.18 -22.22
CA CYS A 111 -2.11 0.22 -22.21
C CYS A 111 -0.84 0.40 -23.05
N ALA A 112 0.12 -0.53 -22.95
CA ALA A 112 1.34 -0.52 -23.76
C ALA A 112 1.05 -0.73 -25.25
N TRP A 113 0.16 -1.67 -25.58
CA TRP A 113 -0.30 -1.88 -26.96
C TRP A 113 -0.97 -0.63 -27.53
N TRP A 114 -1.84 0.01 -26.76
CA TRP A 114 -2.51 1.24 -27.18
C TRP A 114 -1.51 2.38 -27.39
N ALA A 115 -0.58 2.57 -26.45
CA ALA A 115 0.47 3.57 -26.55
C ALA A 115 1.44 3.34 -27.73
N GLY A 116 1.68 2.08 -28.09
CA GLY A 116 2.61 1.69 -29.15
C GLY A 116 2.00 1.67 -30.56
N THR A 117 0.67 1.59 -30.68
CA THR A 117 -0.01 1.44 -31.98
C THR A 117 -0.83 2.65 -32.39
N GLN A 118 -1.23 3.51 -31.45
CA GLN A 118 -2.04 4.68 -31.73
C GLN A 118 -1.18 5.95 -31.84
N ALA A 119 -1.54 6.85 -32.74
CA ALA A 119 -0.93 8.18 -32.85
C ALA A 119 -1.45 9.09 -31.72
N LEU A 120 -0.76 9.07 -30.58
CA LEU A 120 -1.11 9.90 -29.42
C LEU A 120 -0.24 11.15 -29.37
N PRO A 121 -0.79 12.33 -29.01
CA PRO A 121 0.05 13.45 -28.61
C PRO A 121 0.83 13.08 -27.34
N TRP A 122 2.04 13.63 -27.18
CA TRP A 122 2.98 13.25 -26.12
C TRP A 122 2.37 13.29 -24.71
N TRP A 123 1.48 14.25 -24.44
CA TRP A 123 0.84 14.40 -23.14
C TRP A 123 -0.18 13.28 -22.88
N ALA A 124 -0.88 12.80 -23.91
CA ALA A 124 -1.86 11.72 -23.78
C ALA A 124 -1.15 10.37 -23.60
N PHE A 125 -0.01 10.18 -24.28
CA PHE A 125 0.90 9.07 -24.04
C PHE A 125 1.39 9.05 -22.58
N ALA A 126 1.84 10.20 -22.06
CA ALA A 126 2.30 10.32 -20.68
C ALA A 126 1.17 10.08 -19.67
N ILE A 127 -0.05 10.56 -19.93
CA ILE A 127 -1.23 10.29 -19.09
C ILE A 127 -1.56 8.80 -19.07
N LEU A 128 -1.53 8.12 -20.21
CA LEU A 128 -1.78 6.68 -20.28
C LEU A 128 -0.72 5.88 -19.50
N ALA A 129 0.56 6.25 -19.65
CA ALA A 129 1.65 5.65 -18.89
C ALA A 129 1.48 5.88 -17.39
N TYR A 130 1.08 7.11 -16.98
CA TYR A 130 0.79 7.44 -15.59
C TYR A 130 -0.41 6.63 -15.06
N ALA A 131 -1.50 6.53 -15.81
CA ALA A 131 -2.68 5.77 -15.40
C ALA A 131 -2.38 4.28 -15.25
N ALA A 132 -1.61 3.70 -16.17
CA ALA A 132 -1.13 2.33 -16.07
C ALA A 132 -0.22 2.15 -14.84
N GLY A 133 0.69 3.10 -14.59
CA GLY A 133 1.59 3.07 -13.44
C GLY A 133 0.87 3.20 -12.10
N ALA A 134 -0.09 4.13 -12.00
CA ALA A 134 -0.93 4.30 -10.81
C ALA A 134 -1.72 3.02 -10.53
N ASN A 135 -2.22 2.36 -11.57
CA ASN A 135 -2.86 1.04 -11.47
C ASN A 135 -1.91 -0.03 -10.94
N SER A 136 -0.73 -0.19 -11.53
CA SER A 136 0.28 -1.15 -11.09
C SER A 136 0.79 -0.87 -9.67
N GLY A 137 0.82 0.40 -9.24
CA GLY A 137 1.08 0.79 -7.85
C GLY A 137 0.05 0.24 -6.87
N MET A 138 -1.21 0.09 -7.29
CA MET A 138 -2.23 -0.59 -6.50
C MET A 138 -2.09 -2.11 -6.55
N GLY A 139 -1.53 -2.66 -7.62
CA GLY A 139 -1.12 -4.07 -7.66
C GLY A 139 -0.11 -4.44 -6.58
N LEU A 140 0.64 -3.47 -6.06
CA LEU A 140 1.52 -3.66 -4.90
C LEU A 140 0.73 -4.00 -3.62
N THR A 141 -0.55 -3.61 -3.49
CA THR A 141 -1.40 -4.00 -2.35
C THR A 141 -1.83 -5.48 -2.45
N THR A 142 -2.10 -5.97 -3.66
CA THR A 142 -2.27 -7.41 -3.91
C THR A 142 -0.98 -8.16 -3.60
N GLY A 143 0.17 -7.65 -4.06
CA GLY A 143 1.48 -8.23 -3.79
C GLY A 143 1.82 -8.24 -2.30
N HIS A 144 1.38 -7.21 -1.57
CA HIS A 144 1.48 -7.10 -0.12
C HIS A 144 0.70 -8.20 0.59
N GLU A 145 -0.60 -8.36 0.28
CA GLU A 145 -1.43 -9.40 0.91
C GLU A 145 -0.89 -10.80 0.62
N LEU A 146 -0.57 -11.10 -0.65
CA LEU A 146 -0.04 -12.41 -1.05
C LEU A 146 1.34 -12.69 -0.47
N GLY A 147 2.18 -11.65 -0.36
CA GLY A 147 3.55 -11.72 0.13
C GLY A 147 3.67 -12.11 1.61
N HIS A 148 2.61 -11.92 2.39
CA HIS A 148 2.56 -12.35 3.80
C HIS A 148 2.08 -13.80 4.00
N LYS A 149 1.69 -14.50 2.93
CA LYS A 149 1.13 -15.85 3.03
C LYS A 149 2.21 -16.91 2.87
N HIS A 150 2.17 -17.97 3.67
CA HIS A 150 3.28 -18.92 3.75
C HIS A 150 3.28 -20.03 2.68
N ASN A 151 2.25 -20.10 1.82
CA ASN A 151 2.19 -21.14 0.79
C ASN A 151 2.90 -20.70 -0.50
N ALA A 152 3.46 -21.69 -1.19
CA ALA A 152 4.27 -21.46 -2.38
C ALA A 152 3.49 -20.80 -3.53
N PHE A 153 2.19 -21.09 -3.66
CA PHE A 153 1.35 -20.55 -4.73
C PHE A 153 1.14 -19.03 -4.58
N GLU A 154 0.67 -18.57 -3.42
CA GLU A 154 0.49 -17.15 -3.14
C GLU A 154 1.84 -16.40 -3.15
N GLN A 155 2.92 -17.01 -2.67
CA GLN A 155 4.28 -16.45 -2.78
C GLN A 155 4.75 -16.28 -4.24
N TRP A 156 4.37 -17.18 -5.14
CA TRP A 156 4.64 -17.02 -6.57
C TRP A 156 3.79 -15.93 -7.20
N LEU A 157 2.50 -15.88 -6.86
CA LEU A 157 1.61 -14.80 -7.30
C LEU A 157 2.11 -13.42 -6.85
N ALA A 158 2.63 -13.31 -5.62
CA ALA A 158 3.27 -12.09 -5.12
C ALA A 158 4.46 -11.66 -6.00
N LYS A 159 5.33 -12.60 -6.39
CA LYS A 159 6.47 -12.30 -7.30
C LYS A 159 6.01 -11.86 -8.68
N LEU A 160 4.94 -12.47 -9.20
CA LEU A 160 4.38 -12.13 -10.51
C LEU A 160 3.79 -10.72 -10.50
N ILE A 161 2.96 -10.39 -9.52
CA ILE A 161 2.35 -9.05 -9.47
C ILE A 161 3.40 -7.95 -9.25
N LEU A 162 4.41 -8.21 -8.40
CA LEU A 162 5.53 -7.28 -8.20
C LEU A 162 6.41 -7.12 -9.45
N ALA A 163 6.38 -8.08 -10.37
CA ALA A 163 7.14 -7.99 -11.62
C ALA A 163 6.54 -6.97 -12.60
N VAL A 164 5.23 -6.70 -12.52
CA VAL A 164 4.54 -5.74 -13.40
C VAL A 164 5.18 -4.34 -13.31
N PRO A 165 5.35 -3.73 -12.12
CA PRO A 165 6.08 -2.47 -11.96
C PRO A 165 7.59 -2.65 -11.71
N ALA A 166 8.17 -3.84 -11.90
CA ALA A 166 9.56 -4.14 -11.56
C ALA A 166 9.96 -3.80 -10.12
N TYR A 167 9.11 -4.15 -9.15
CA TYR A 167 9.29 -3.87 -7.72
C TYR A 167 9.55 -5.14 -6.88
N GLY A 168 10.30 -6.08 -7.43
CA GLY A 168 10.52 -7.43 -6.90
C GLY A 168 11.24 -7.53 -5.55
N HIS A 169 11.78 -6.43 -5.02
CA HIS A 169 12.42 -6.40 -3.71
C HIS A 169 11.41 -6.30 -2.54
N PHE A 170 10.18 -5.85 -2.82
CA PHE A 170 9.23 -5.45 -1.79
C PHE A 170 8.88 -6.53 -0.77
N THR A 171 8.58 -7.77 -1.17
CA THR A 171 8.19 -8.81 -0.19
C THR A 171 9.32 -9.13 0.80
N VAL A 172 10.58 -9.12 0.34
CA VAL A 172 11.74 -9.33 1.21
C VAL A 172 11.90 -8.14 2.16
N GLU A 173 11.88 -6.94 1.61
CA GLU A 173 12.03 -5.68 2.33
C GLU A 173 10.95 -5.53 3.40
N HIS A 174 9.70 -5.68 2.99
CA HIS A 174 8.55 -5.43 3.81
C HIS A 174 8.44 -6.46 4.93
N GLY A 175 8.48 -7.74 4.58
CA GLY A 175 8.28 -8.84 5.53
C GLY A 175 9.40 -9.00 6.55
N ARG A 176 10.68 -8.84 6.15
CA ARG A 176 11.84 -9.07 7.04
C ARG A 176 12.55 -7.80 7.49
N GLY A 177 12.27 -6.68 6.84
CA GLY A 177 12.81 -5.36 7.16
C GLY A 177 11.77 -4.47 7.82
N HIS A 178 10.82 -3.95 7.05
CA HIS A 178 9.89 -2.94 7.52
C HIS A 178 9.06 -3.41 8.71
N HIS A 179 8.43 -4.59 8.67
CA HIS A 179 7.66 -5.12 9.82
C HIS A 179 8.47 -5.23 11.11
N ARG A 180 9.78 -5.51 11.01
CA ARG A 180 10.68 -5.55 12.16
C ARG A 180 10.98 -4.16 12.72
N TRP A 181 11.23 -3.21 11.84
CA TRP A 181 11.73 -1.87 12.19
C TRP A 181 10.68 -0.77 12.16
N VAL A 182 9.43 -1.06 11.79
CA VAL A 182 8.34 -0.09 11.63
C VAL A 182 8.23 0.83 12.84
N SER A 183 8.02 2.12 12.59
CA SER A 183 7.98 3.18 13.60
C SER A 183 9.26 3.25 14.44
N THR A 184 10.42 3.03 13.82
CA THR A 184 11.74 3.29 14.41
C THR A 184 12.59 4.17 13.48
N PRO A 185 13.57 4.93 13.99
CA PRO A 185 14.49 5.71 13.16
C PRO A 185 15.29 4.91 12.13
N GLN A 186 15.48 3.61 12.37
CA GLN A 186 16.20 2.67 11.49
C GLN A 186 15.38 2.24 10.28
N ASP A 187 14.07 2.46 10.29
CA ASP A 187 13.23 2.04 9.19
C ASP A 187 13.19 3.04 8.03
N HIS A 188 13.45 2.54 6.83
CA HIS A 188 13.42 3.33 5.61
C HIS A 188 12.00 3.75 5.23
N ALA A 189 11.01 2.89 5.50
CA ALA A 189 9.60 3.11 5.17
C ALA A 189 8.80 3.83 6.28
N SER A 190 9.45 4.22 7.39
CA SER A 190 8.82 5.05 8.44
C SER A 190 9.15 6.53 8.21
N ALA A 191 8.15 7.32 7.85
CA ALA A 191 8.31 8.76 7.60
C ALA A 191 8.49 9.54 8.90
N ARG A 192 9.30 10.60 8.86
CA ARG A 192 9.59 11.42 10.05
C ARG A 192 8.74 12.68 10.08
N MET A 193 8.39 13.16 11.28
CA MET A 193 7.74 14.46 11.44
C MET A 193 8.64 15.56 10.87
N GLY A 194 8.07 16.42 10.02
CA GLY A 194 8.79 17.44 9.26
C GLY A 194 9.54 16.95 8.01
N GLU A 195 9.55 15.65 7.71
CA GLU A 195 10.09 15.10 6.46
C GLU A 195 9.05 15.21 5.34
N SER A 196 9.35 15.92 4.25
CA SER A 196 8.46 15.95 3.07
C SER A 196 8.50 14.62 2.33
N ILE A 197 7.40 14.22 1.69
CA ILE A 197 7.34 12.98 0.89
C ILE A 197 8.47 12.85 -0.14
N TYR A 198 8.90 13.96 -0.75
CA TYR A 198 10.01 13.95 -1.72
C TYR A 198 11.36 13.56 -1.07
N ARG A 199 11.65 14.13 0.11
CA ARG A 199 12.86 13.79 0.88
C ARG A 199 12.78 12.36 1.43
N PHE A 200 11.60 11.97 1.87
CA PHE A 200 11.32 10.60 2.30
C PHE A 200 11.61 9.61 1.17
N ALA A 201 11.12 9.84 -0.05
CA ALA A 201 11.33 8.97 -1.20
C ALA A 201 12.82 8.76 -1.53
N LEU A 202 13.65 9.81 -1.40
CA LEU A 202 15.10 9.73 -1.60
C LEU A 202 15.80 8.84 -0.56
N ARG A 203 15.18 8.61 0.59
CA ARG A 203 15.67 7.73 1.66
C ARG A 203 15.06 6.33 1.56
N GLU A 204 13.76 6.27 1.31
CA GLU A 204 12.95 5.05 1.34
C GLU A 204 13.31 4.11 0.18
N LEU A 205 13.23 4.59 -1.06
CA LEU A 205 13.46 3.75 -2.26
C LEU A 205 14.84 3.08 -2.28
N PRO A 206 15.97 3.82 -2.25
CA PRO A 206 17.29 3.17 -2.27
C PRO A 206 17.59 2.41 -0.98
N GLY A 207 17.05 2.85 0.16
CA GLY A 207 17.21 2.18 1.45
C GLY A 207 16.53 0.81 1.46
N GLY A 208 15.30 0.74 0.98
CA GLY A 208 14.53 -0.50 0.86
C GLY A 208 15.20 -1.51 -0.07
N MET A 209 15.62 -1.08 -1.27
CA MET A 209 16.32 -1.97 -2.21
C MET A 209 17.62 -2.55 -1.61
N ARG A 210 18.44 -1.72 -0.94
CA ARG A 210 19.69 -2.16 -0.31
C ARG A 210 19.43 -3.12 0.86
N ARG A 211 18.46 -2.80 1.71
CA ARG A 211 18.07 -3.64 2.86
C ARG A 211 17.53 -4.98 2.40
N ALA A 212 16.66 -4.99 1.38
CA ALA A 212 16.13 -6.21 0.77
C ALA A 212 17.26 -7.10 0.23
N TRP A 213 18.20 -6.53 -0.53
CA TRP A 213 19.34 -7.28 -1.06
C TRP A 213 20.18 -7.91 0.05
N ALA A 214 20.47 -7.16 1.13
CA ALA A 214 21.21 -7.66 2.28
C ALA A 214 20.47 -8.80 2.99
N LEU A 215 19.16 -8.64 3.25
CA LEU A 215 18.33 -9.66 3.91
C LEU A 215 18.20 -10.93 3.08
N GLU A 216 18.07 -10.81 1.76
CA GLU A 216 17.99 -11.97 0.87
C GLU A 216 19.33 -12.67 0.73
N SER A 217 20.42 -11.91 0.63
CA SER A 217 21.79 -12.45 0.64
C SER A 217 22.07 -13.23 1.92
N GLN A 218 21.66 -12.72 3.09
CA GLN A 218 21.79 -13.43 4.37
C GLN A 218 20.98 -14.73 4.40
N ARG A 219 19.75 -14.73 3.87
CA ARG A 219 18.93 -15.95 3.79
C ARG A 219 19.56 -17.01 2.90
N LEU A 220 20.10 -16.60 1.75
CA LEU A 220 20.77 -17.51 0.82
C LEU A 220 22.07 -18.05 1.41
N ALA A 221 22.87 -17.21 2.06
CA ALA A 221 24.09 -17.63 2.75
C ALA A 221 23.80 -18.67 3.84
N ALA A 222 22.74 -18.47 4.65
CA ALA A 222 22.28 -19.44 5.65
C ALA A 222 21.83 -20.79 5.04
N LEU A 223 21.47 -20.79 3.75
CA LEU A 223 21.12 -21.99 2.98
C LEU A 223 22.29 -22.53 2.12
N GLY A 224 23.50 -21.96 2.23
CA GLY A 224 24.67 -22.38 1.46
C GLY A 224 24.68 -21.92 -0.01
N PHE A 225 23.91 -20.90 -0.37
CA PHE A 225 23.85 -20.36 -1.73
C PHE A 225 24.41 -18.92 -1.83
N PRO A 226 25.07 -18.55 -2.94
CA PRO A 226 25.46 -17.16 -3.18
C PRO A 226 24.23 -16.26 -3.48
N PRO A 227 24.34 -14.92 -3.34
CA PRO A 227 23.24 -13.99 -3.61
C PRO A 227 22.71 -14.05 -5.05
N TRP A 228 23.62 -14.25 -6.02
CA TRP A 228 23.29 -14.44 -7.43
C TRP A 228 22.95 -15.91 -7.69
N ASN A 229 21.74 -16.31 -7.29
CA ASN A 229 21.26 -17.68 -7.44
C ASN A 229 19.79 -17.68 -7.87
N ARG A 230 19.37 -18.70 -8.62
CA ARG A 230 17.96 -18.90 -9.00
C ARG A 230 16.99 -18.97 -7.82
N ARG A 231 17.48 -19.24 -6.60
CA ARG A 231 16.71 -19.25 -5.34
C ARG A 231 16.49 -17.85 -4.76
N ASN A 232 17.14 -16.82 -5.30
CA ASN A 232 16.92 -15.44 -4.93
C ASN A 232 15.55 -15.00 -5.44
N THR A 233 14.63 -14.75 -4.51
CA THR A 233 13.24 -14.41 -4.80
C THR A 233 13.10 -13.08 -5.53
N MET A 234 14.00 -12.12 -5.26
CA MET A 234 14.05 -10.83 -5.96
C MET A 234 14.45 -11.03 -7.41
N LEU A 235 15.51 -11.82 -7.67
CA LEU A 235 15.97 -12.11 -9.03
C LEU A 235 14.92 -12.87 -9.85
N GLN A 236 14.13 -13.75 -9.22
CA GLN A 236 13.01 -14.40 -9.89
C GLN A 236 11.96 -13.38 -10.39
N SER A 237 11.56 -12.44 -9.54
CA SER A 237 10.61 -11.39 -9.92
C SER A 237 11.19 -10.42 -10.96
N TYR A 238 12.47 -10.04 -10.83
CA TYR A 238 13.14 -9.20 -11.83
C TYR A 238 13.35 -9.89 -13.17
N ALA A 239 13.55 -11.21 -13.20
CA ALA A 239 13.60 -11.96 -14.45
C ALA A 239 12.24 -11.91 -15.19
N VAL A 240 11.12 -12.07 -14.48
CA VAL A 240 9.78 -11.90 -15.06
C VAL A 240 9.58 -10.46 -15.55
N SER A 241 10.04 -9.47 -14.76
CA SER A 241 9.97 -8.05 -15.13
C SER A 241 10.73 -7.78 -16.43
N ALA A 242 11.94 -8.35 -16.55
CA ALA A 242 12.78 -8.21 -17.73
C ALA A 242 12.11 -8.83 -18.98
N VAL A 243 11.58 -10.04 -18.87
CA VAL A 243 10.85 -10.68 -19.99
C VAL A 243 9.65 -9.83 -20.42
N LEU A 244 8.85 -9.36 -19.47
CA LEU A 244 7.68 -8.54 -19.74
C LEU A 244 8.06 -7.20 -20.41
N GLN A 245 8.97 -6.45 -19.79
CA GLN A 245 9.30 -5.09 -20.22
C GLN A 245 10.14 -5.07 -21.50
N LEU A 246 11.13 -5.97 -21.64
CA LEU A 246 11.89 -6.10 -22.89
C LEU A 246 11.00 -6.64 -24.03
N GLY A 247 10.05 -7.53 -23.73
CA GLY A 247 9.06 -7.98 -24.70
C GLY A 247 8.19 -6.83 -25.22
N LEU A 248 7.73 -5.94 -24.33
CA LEU A 248 6.99 -4.74 -24.71
C LEU A 248 7.83 -3.77 -25.55
N ILE A 249 9.10 -3.57 -25.21
CA ILE A 249 10.03 -2.74 -25.99
C ILE A 249 10.28 -3.35 -27.37
N ALA A 250 10.47 -4.67 -27.46
CA ALA A 250 10.66 -5.36 -28.72
C ALA A 250 9.40 -5.30 -29.61
N ALA A 251 8.21 -5.39 -29.01
CA ALA A 251 6.94 -5.37 -29.74
C ALA A 251 6.52 -3.97 -30.21
N PHE A 252 6.78 -2.93 -29.41
CA PHE A 252 6.25 -1.57 -29.64
C PHE A 252 7.33 -0.49 -29.84
N GLY A 253 8.59 -0.89 -29.87
CA GLY A 253 9.72 -0.01 -30.17
C GLY A 253 10.21 0.84 -28.97
N PRO A 254 11.21 1.73 -29.21
CA PRO A 254 11.94 2.43 -28.16
C PRO A 254 11.10 3.44 -27.36
N ALA A 255 9.97 3.91 -27.89
CA ALA A 255 9.04 4.77 -27.14
C ALA A 255 8.57 4.09 -25.84
N MET A 256 8.51 2.75 -25.83
CA MET A 256 8.14 1.96 -24.66
C MET A 256 9.13 2.12 -23.49
N ILE A 257 10.38 2.52 -23.73
CA ILE A 257 11.34 2.83 -22.66
C ILE A 257 10.81 4.01 -21.82
N VAL A 258 10.31 5.07 -22.46
CA VAL A 258 9.73 6.23 -21.77
C VAL A 258 8.41 5.86 -21.10
N PHE A 259 7.55 5.10 -21.79
CA PHE A 259 6.30 4.61 -21.22
C PHE A 259 6.53 3.84 -19.92
N LEU A 260 7.43 2.85 -19.96
CA LEU A 260 7.72 1.98 -18.82
C LEU A 260 8.45 2.73 -17.70
N ALA A 261 9.30 3.71 -18.03
CA ALA A 261 9.92 4.57 -17.03
C ALA A 261 8.87 5.37 -16.24
N ILE A 262 7.91 6.01 -16.93
CA ILE A 262 6.81 6.73 -16.28
C ILE A 262 5.95 5.74 -15.48
N HIS A 263 5.56 4.64 -16.09
CA HIS A 263 4.75 3.59 -15.47
C HIS A 263 5.37 3.09 -14.15
N ASN A 264 6.63 2.67 -14.18
CA ASN A 264 7.31 2.12 -12.99
C ASN A 264 7.50 3.20 -11.94
N ALA A 265 7.94 4.41 -12.32
CA ALA A 265 8.12 5.51 -11.38
C ALA A 265 6.81 5.88 -10.66
N VAL A 266 5.69 5.93 -11.39
CA VAL A 266 4.38 6.22 -10.80
C VAL A 266 3.92 5.07 -9.91
N ALA A 267 4.12 3.81 -10.31
CA ALA A 267 3.78 2.65 -9.47
C ALA A 267 4.54 2.67 -8.13
N TRP A 268 5.85 2.95 -8.17
CA TRP A 268 6.68 3.04 -6.98
C TRP A 268 6.25 4.22 -6.11
N TRP A 269 5.90 5.34 -6.75
CA TRP A 269 5.39 6.53 -6.06
C TRP A 269 4.10 6.25 -5.28
N GLN A 270 3.21 5.39 -5.78
CA GLN A 270 2.00 5.01 -5.03
C GLN A 270 2.34 4.29 -3.72
N LEU A 271 3.28 3.34 -3.74
CA LEU A 271 3.70 2.64 -2.53
C LEU A 271 4.50 3.55 -1.59
N THR A 272 5.40 4.38 -2.12
CA THR A 272 6.09 5.41 -1.32
C THR A 272 5.06 6.35 -0.66
N SER A 273 3.96 6.67 -1.35
CA SER A 273 2.86 7.46 -0.77
C SER A 273 2.16 6.73 0.37
N ALA A 274 1.88 5.42 0.20
CA ALA A 274 1.32 4.58 1.26
C ALA A 274 2.23 4.55 2.50
N ASN A 275 3.49 4.14 2.32
CA ASN A 275 4.50 4.09 3.40
C ASN A 275 4.63 5.44 4.13
N TYR A 276 4.61 6.54 3.37
CA TYR A 276 4.73 7.88 3.93
C TYR A 276 3.55 8.24 4.85
N VAL A 277 2.31 8.03 4.39
CA VAL A 277 1.12 8.41 5.18
C VAL A 277 0.85 7.45 6.33
N GLU A 278 1.14 6.15 6.13
CA GLU A 278 0.91 5.08 7.09
C GLU A 278 1.81 5.17 8.34
N HIS A 279 3.00 5.78 8.21
CA HIS A 279 4.01 5.77 9.27
C HIS A 279 4.53 7.15 9.66
N TYR A 280 3.79 8.21 9.34
CA TYR A 280 4.24 9.58 9.59
C TYR A 280 4.44 9.90 11.08
N GLY A 281 5.71 10.11 11.46
CA GLY A 281 6.14 10.64 12.76
C GLY A 281 5.99 9.69 13.95
N LEU A 282 5.39 8.51 13.78
CA LEU A 282 5.21 7.55 14.86
C LEU A 282 6.56 6.95 15.31
N LEU A 283 6.69 6.71 16.61
CA LEU A 283 7.90 6.18 17.23
C LEU A 283 7.56 5.14 18.29
N ARG A 284 8.16 3.96 18.18
CA ARG A 284 8.15 2.91 19.19
C ARG A 284 9.06 3.29 20.35
N ALA A 285 8.60 3.02 21.56
CA ALA A 285 9.43 3.20 22.75
C ALA A 285 10.62 2.22 22.75
N LYS A 286 11.77 2.71 23.21
CA LYS A 286 12.90 1.84 23.56
C LYS A 286 12.72 1.33 24.99
N GLN A 287 12.93 0.03 25.16
CA GLN A 287 12.94 -0.66 26.45
C GLN A 287 14.29 -0.48 27.14
N ALA A 288 14.38 -0.83 28.42
CA ALA A 288 15.60 -0.70 29.23
C ALA A 288 16.79 -1.50 28.68
N ASN A 289 16.52 -2.59 27.94
CA ASN A 289 17.54 -3.41 27.27
C ASN A 289 18.05 -2.79 25.95
N GLY A 290 17.53 -1.62 25.54
CA GLY A 290 17.90 -0.94 24.30
C GLY A 290 17.13 -1.39 23.05
N GLU A 291 16.29 -2.42 23.15
CA GLU A 291 15.42 -2.88 22.07
C GLU A 291 14.13 -2.06 21.98
N TYR A 292 13.46 -2.08 20.82
CA TYR A 292 12.16 -1.42 20.67
C TYR A 292 11.03 -2.35 21.12
N GLU A 293 10.02 -1.81 21.81
CA GLU A 293 8.80 -2.55 22.16
C GLU A 293 8.15 -3.19 20.92
N PRO A 294 7.50 -4.37 20.95
CA PRO A 294 6.93 -4.98 19.75
C PRO A 294 5.99 -4.05 18.96
N PRO A 295 5.86 -4.21 17.62
CA PRO A 295 4.84 -3.52 16.84
C PRO A 295 3.45 -3.68 17.46
N GLN A 296 2.69 -2.61 17.51
CA GLN A 296 1.34 -2.55 18.10
C GLN A 296 0.47 -1.72 17.15
N PRO A 297 -0.87 -1.84 17.22
CA PRO A 297 -1.75 -1.10 16.32
C PRO A 297 -1.53 0.43 16.34
N ARG A 298 -1.09 1.00 17.48
CA ARG A 298 -0.76 2.43 17.60
C ARG A 298 0.49 2.89 16.83
N HIS A 299 1.27 1.98 16.28
CA HIS A 299 2.51 2.25 15.54
C HIS A 299 2.30 2.41 14.03
N SER A 300 1.06 2.64 13.59
CA SER A 300 0.73 3.04 12.23
C SER A 300 -0.57 3.85 12.21
N TRP A 301 -0.74 4.64 11.16
CA TRP A 301 -1.97 5.36 10.86
C TRP A 301 -2.95 4.47 10.11
N ASN A 302 -4.22 4.59 10.47
CA ASN A 302 -5.32 3.79 9.98
C ASN A 302 -6.31 4.66 9.20
N THR A 303 -7.09 4.05 8.32
CA THR A 303 -8.31 4.66 7.79
C THR A 303 -9.32 3.59 7.43
N ASN A 304 -10.60 3.92 7.62
CA ASN A 304 -11.65 2.92 7.61
C ASN A 304 -12.74 3.22 6.55
N HIS A 305 -12.46 4.11 5.60
CA HIS A 305 -13.38 4.44 4.51
C HIS A 305 -13.67 3.23 3.63
N LEU A 306 -14.96 2.92 3.47
CA LEU A 306 -15.43 1.65 2.92
C LEU A 306 -14.97 1.41 1.48
N VAL A 307 -15.12 2.40 0.59
CA VAL A 307 -14.94 2.18 -0.85
C VAL A 307 -13.48 1.94 -1.20
N THR A 308 -12.59 2.80 -0.70
CA THR A 308 -11.15 2.58 -0.88
C THR A 308 -10.68 1.29 -0.21
N ASN A 309 -11.28 0.89 0.91
CA ASN A 309 -10.97 -0.38 1.58
C ASN A 309 -11.36 -1.60 0.75
N LEU A 310 -12.52 -1.56 0.09
CA LEU A 310 -12.91 -2.60 -0.85
C LEU A 310 -11.96 -2.62 -2.05
N ALA A 311 -11.54 -1.48 -2.60
CA ALA A 311 -10.65 -1.45 -3.76
C ALA A 311 -9.22 -1.94 -3.44
N LEU A 312 -8.73 -1.69 -2.23
CA LEU A 312 -7.33 -1.95 -1.84
C LEU A 312 -7.16 -3.14 -0.90
N PHE A 313 -8.08 -4.12 -0.91
CA PHE A 313 -8.02 -5.29 -0.02
C PHE A 313 -7.78 -4.90 1.45
N HIS A 314 -8.57 -3.97 1.98
CA HIS A 314 -8.47 -3.49 3.37
C HIS A 314 -7.08 -2.99 3.78
N LEU A 315 -6.20 -2.62 2.84
CA LEU A 315 -4.86 -2.12 3.18
C LEU A 315 -4.92 -0.99 4.22
N GLN A 316 -5.97 -0.17 4.16
CA GLN A 316 -6.15 0.96 5.07
C GLN A 316 -6.41 0.56 6.54
N ARG A 317 -6.79 -0.70 6.81
CA ARG A 317 -6.81 -1.30 8.16
C ARG A 317 -5.39 -1.69 8.62
N HIS A 318 -4.45 -0.79 8.39
CA HIS A 318 -3.01 -1.01 8.46
C HIS A 318 -2.51 -1.29 9.87
N SER A 319 -3.17 -0.71 10.87
CA SER A 319 -2.83 -0.93 12.26
C SER A 319 -2.97 -2.38 12.71
N ASP A 320 -4.04 -3.05 12.31
CA ASP A 320 -4.20 -4.48 12.61
C ASP A 320 -3.25 -5.32 11.77
N HIS A 321 -2.99 -4.91 10.52
CA HIS A 321 -2.03 -5.57 9.65
C HIS A 321 -0.63 -5.62 10.27
N HIS A 322 -0.13 -4.50 10.81
CA HIS A 322 1.19 -4.48 11.46
C HIS A 322 1.25 -5.27 12.77
N ALA A 323 0.14 -5.35 13.49
CA ALA A 323 0.07 -6.17 14.70
C ALA A 323 -0.07 -7.66 14.37
N ASN A 324 -0.75 -8.00 13.27
CA ASN A 324 -1.13 -9.35 12.86
C ASN A 324 -0.89 -9.58 11.36
N PRO A 325 0.37 -9.59 10.86
CA PRO A 325 0.67 -9.57 9.42
C PRO A 325 0.19 -10.80 8.64
N SER A 326 -0.02 -11.93 9.33
CA SER A 326 -0.54 -13.15 8.71
C SER A 326 -2.05 -13.11 8.45
N ARG A 327 -2.80 -12.25 9.17
CA ARG A 327 -4.26 -12.12 9.06
C ARG A 327 -4.64 -11.75 7.64
N ARG A 328 -5.68 -12.38 7.09
CA ARG A 328 -6.16 -12.06 5.75
C ARG A 328 -6.97 -10.76 5.73
N TYR A 329 -6.95 -10.08 4.59
CA TYR A 329 -7.55 -8.75 4.45
C TYR A 329 -9.00 -8.63 4.93
N GLN A 330 -9.84 -9.64 4.65
CA GLN A 330 -11.25 -9.64 5.04
C GLN A 330 -11.45 -9.76 6.56
N SER A 331 -10.42 -10.22 7.27
CA SER A 331 -10.41 -10.42 8.72
C SER A 331 -9.77 -9.26 9.48
N LEU A 332 -9.12 -8.31 8.78
CA LEU A 332 -8.47 -7.15 9.39
C LEU A 332 -9.48 -6.29 10.15
N ARG A 333 -9.05 -5.75 11.30
CA ARG A 333 -9.91 -5.08 12.27
C ARG A 333 -9.64 -3.58 12.36
N HIS A 334 -10.67 -2.84 12.73
CA HIS A 334 -10.59 -1.44 13.11
C HIS A 334 -10.69 -1.29 14.63
N PHE A 335 -9.95 -0.36 15.22
CA PHE A 335 -10.00 -0.03 16.65
C PHE A 335 -10.13 1.48 16.83
N PRO A 336 -10.99 1.95 17.77
CA PRO A 336 -11.38 3.36 17.88
C PRO A 336 -10.24 4.29 18.31
N ASP A 337 -9.33 3.83 19.17
CA ASP A 337 -8.32 4.69 19.82
C ASP A 337 -6.96 4.72 19.09
N LEU A 338 -6.95 4.40 17.79
CA LEU A 338 -5.73 4.35 16.99
C LEU A 338 -5.48 5.63 16.20
N PRO A 339 -4.23 5.90 15.77
CA PRO A 339 -3.94 6.99 14.87
C PRO A 339 -4.77 6.86 13.59
N GLN A 340 -5.49 7.92 13.20
CA GLN A 340 -6.43 7.91 12.08
C GLN A 340 -6.13 9.04 11.09
N LEU A 341 -6.04 8.66 9.82
CA LEU A 341 -5.92 9.57 8.68
C LEU A 341 -7.23 10.35 8.47
N PRO A 342 -7.18 11.59 7.96
CA PRO A 342 -8.37 12.42 7.77
C PRO A 342 -9.24 12.05 6.57
N SER A 343 -8.80 11.10 5.73
CA SER A 343 -9.48 10.67 4.50
C SER A 343 -8.99 9.27 4.10
N GLY A 344 -9.63 8.65 3.11
CA GLY A 344 -9.10 7.48 2.42
C GLY A 344 -7.81 7.78 1.65
N TYR A 345 -7.09 6.73 1.23
CA TYR A 345 -5.73 6.82 0.67
C TYR A 345 -5.61 7.80 -0.50
N PHE A 346 -6.53 7.75 -1.47
CA PHE A 346 -6.47 8.66 -2.61
C PHE A 346 -6.53 10.13 -2.20
N GLY A 347 -7.33 10.49 -1.19
CA GLY A 347 -7.39 11.86 -0.67
C GLY A 347 -6.14 12.26 0.11
N VAL A 348 -5.62 11.38 0.97
CA VAL A 348 -4.43 11.71 1.77
C VAL A 348 -3.12 11.67 0.98
N PHE A 349 -3.04 10.88 -0.09
CA PHE A 349 -1.89 10.91 -1.01
C PHE A 349 -1.78 12.29 -1.67
N THR A 350 -2.89 12.80 -2.22
CA THR A 350 -2.92 14.15 -2.80
C THR A 350 -2.53 15.20 -1.77
N MET A 351 -3.03 15.10 -0.53
CA MET A 351 -2.64 16.01 0.55
C MET A 351 -1.14 15.94 0.87
N ALA A 352 -0.54 14.74 0.91
CA ALA A 352 0.87 14.53 1.17
C ALA A 352 1.78 15.15 0.11
N TYR A 353 1.30 15.27 -1.13
CA TYR A 353 2.02 15.93 -2.23
C TYR A 353 2.16 17.44 -2.05
N PHE A 354 1.42 18.04 -1.11
CA PHE A 354 1.57 19.45 -0.73
C PHE A 354 2.07 19.56 0.71
N PRO A 355 3.40 19.50 0.97
CA PRO A 355 3.96 19.36 2.31
C PRO A 355 3.47 20.41 3.32
N ARG A 356 3.26 21.66 2.88
CA ARG A 356 2.72 22.73 3.74
C ARG A 356 1.32 22.40 4.26
N TRP A 357 0.47 21.78 3.45
CA TRP A 357 -0.87 21.36 3.86
C TRP A 357 -0.79 20.10 4.71
N TRP A 358 -0.02 19.10 4.27
CA TRP A 358 0.24 17.88 5.03
C TRP A 358 0.69 18.16 6.47
N PHE A 359 1.74 18.98 6.67
CA PHE A 359 2.26 19.28 8.00
C PHE A 359 1.24 20.02 8.87
N ARG A 360 0.45 20.95 8.32
CA ARG A 360 -0.60 21.64 9.09
C ARG A 360 -1.64 20.69 9.67
N VAL A 361 -1.97 19.62 8.96
CA VAL A 361 -2.99 18.65 9.39
C VAL A 361 -2.38 17.55 10.25
N MET A 362 -1.30 16.94 9.77
CA MET A 362 -0.77 15.71 10.34
C MET A 362 0.13 15.96 11.56
N ASP A 363 0.84 17.09 11.64
CA ASP A 363 1.60 17.42 12.85
C ASP A 363 0.66 17.58 14.05
N ALA A 364 -0.45 18.30 13.86
CA ALA A 364 -1.45 18.51 14.91
C ALA A 364 -2.09 17.18 15.35
N ARG A 365 -2.46 16.32 14.40
CA ARG A 365 -3.01 14.98 14.68
C ARG A 365 -2.02 14.10 15.42
N LEU A 366 -0.76 14.09 14.99
CA LEU A 366 0.32 13.32 15.61
C LEU A 366 0.56 13.72 17.06
N LEU A 367 0.66 15.03 17.31
CA LEU A 367 0.90 15.57 18.66
C LEU A 367 -0.31 15.35 19.59
N ALA A 368 -1.53 15.31 19.05
CA ALA A 368 -2.74 15.03 19.81
C ALA A 368 -2.93 13.56 20.20
N LEU A 369 -2.10 12.63 19.69
CA LEU A 369 -2.26 11.21 20.00
C LEU A 369 -2.11 10.94 21.51
N PRO A 370 -2.95 10.07 22.12
CA PRO A 370 -2.92 9.81 23.56
C PRO A 370 -1.58 9.31 24.12
N HIS A 371 -0.76 8.67 23.28
CA HIS A 371 0.57 8.19 23.67
C HIS A 371 1.68 9.22 23.40
N VAL A 372 1.42 10.26 22.60
CA VAL A 372 2.37 11.35 22.30
C VAL A 372 2.16 12.53 23.24
N GLN A 373 0.93 13.04 23.36
CA GLN A 373 0.57 14.16 24.25
C GLN A 373 1.46 15.41 24.08
N GLY A 374 1.76 15.78 22.84
CA GLY A 374 2.63 16.92 22.52
C GLY A 374 4.13 16.69 22.78
N ASP A 375 4.54 15.54 23.31
CA ASP A 375 5.93 15.25 23.62
C ASP A 375 6.71 14.83 22.37
N LEU A 376 7.52 15.76 21.84
CA LEU A 376 8.42 15.50 20.70
C LEU A 376 9.48 14.42 20.99
N GLY A 377 9.75 14.09 22.25
CA GLY A 377 10.59 12.96 22.64
C GLY A 377 9.98 11.60 22.27
N LYS A 378 8.65 11.54 22.07
CA LYS A 378 7.90 10.35 21.65
C LYS A 378 7.57 10.35 20.15
N VAL A 379 8.22 11.22 19.38
CA VAL A 379 7.98 11.40 17.95
C VAL A 379 9.25 11.13 17.17
N ASN A 380 9.13 10.45 16.03
CA ASN A 380 10.23 10.26 15.09
C ASN A 380 10.41 11.55 14.27
N VAL A 381 11.16 12.51 14.82
CA VAL A 381 11.38 13.83 14.22
C VAL A 381 12.51 13.80 13.20
N ASP A 382 12.34 14.45 12.04
CA ASP A 382 13.41 14.65 11.08
C ASP A 382 14.54 15.49 11.70
N PRO A 383 15.79 15.00 11.76
CA PRO A 383 16.92 15.76 12.29
C PRO A 383 17.05 17.18 11.70
N ARG A 384 16.72 17.38 10.42
CA ARG A 384 16.79 18.70 9.77
C ARG A 384 15.68 19.65 10.22
N ALA A 385 14.55 19.12 10.67
CA ALA A 385 13.40 19.91 11.11
C ALA A 385 13.36 20.07 12.63
N ARG A 386 14.19 19.32 13.38
CA ARG A 386 14.13 19.23 14.84
C ARG A 386 14.15 20.57 15.55
N ALA A 387 15.16 21.40 15.33
CA ALA A 387 15.26 22.70 16.00
C ALA A 387 14.04 23.61 15.72
N ARG A 388 13.53 23.61 14.48
CA ARG A 388 12.33 24.37 14.10
C ARG A 388 11.08 23.83 14.79
N LEU A 389 10.90 22.52 14.83
CA LEU A 389 9.72 21.87 15.44
C LEU A 389 9.75 22.00 16.97
N GLU A 390 10.92 21.88 17.59
CA GLU A 390 11.11 22.13 19.02
C GLU A 390 10.80 23.59 19.36
N ALA A 391 11.20 24.56 18.54
CA ALA A 391 10.82 25.96 18.73
C ALA A 391 9.31 26.21 18.52
N GLN A 392 8.69 25.54 17.55
CA GLN A 392 7.28 25.70 17.21
C GLN A 392 6.34 25.08 18.26
N TYR A 393 6.72 23.93 18.81
CA TYR A 393 5.89 23.13 19.73
C TYR A 393 6.47 23.08 21.15
N ALA A 394 7.46 23.91 21.47
CA ALA A 394 7.90 24.10 22.84
C ALA A 394 6.66 24.40 23.70
N PRO A 395 6.50 23.76 24.86
CA PRO A 395 5.45 24.15 25.78
C PRO A 395 5.59 25.66 26.01
N GLN A 396 4.55 26.43 25.70
CA GLN A 396 4.47 27.80 26.21
C GLN A 396 4.58 27.64 27.72
N ARG A 397 5.75 27.95 28.28
CA ARG A 397 5.91 28.09 29.72
C ARG A 397 4.96 29.23 30.09
N LEU A 398 3.73 28.89 30.46
CA LEU A 398 2.85 29.80 31.16
C LEU A 398 3.66 30.25 32.37
N GLY A 399 4.09 31.52 32.31
CA GLY A 399 4.80 32.14 33.40
C GLY A 399 3.92 32.03 34.63
N VAL A 400 4.34 31.20 35.58
CA VAL A 400 4.05 31.46 36.98
C VAL A 400 4.73 32.79 37.27
N ARG A 401 3.94 33.87 37.21
CA ARG A 401 4.23 35.10 37.92
C ARG A 401 3.46 35.08 39.22
#